data_AF-A0A7Y9J787-F1
#
_entry.id   AF-A0A7Y9J787-F1
#
_cell.length_a   1.000
_cell.length_b   1.000
_cell.length_c   1.000
_cell.angle_alpha   90.00
_cell.angle_beta   90.00
_cell.angle_gamma   90.00
#
_symmetry.space_group_name_H-M   'P 1'
#
loop_
_entity.id
_entity.type
_entity.pdbx_description
1 polymer ?
#
loop_
_entity_poly.entity_id
_entity_poly.type
_entity_poly.pdbx_seq_one_letter_code
_entity_poly.pdbx_strand_id
1 'polypeptide(L)'
;MTDDGAGPDPGRAADLTGRAVQADDDARVLAARLARTALDVAATLDRVAATREARAAQVGGAAAEVFRASARRARSMAESERVESRELRRAWRLPD
;
A
#
# COMPACT_ATOMS: atom_id res chain seq x y z
N MET A 1 54.48 11.94 -4.27
CA MET A 1 53.94 12.00 -2.90
C MET A 1 53.29 13.36 -2.78
N THR A 2 52.00 13.45 -3.10
CA THR A 2 51.17 14.66 -3.01
C THR A 2 49.89 14.16 -2.37
N ASP A 3 49.82 14.33 -1.06
CA ASP A 3 49.17 15.47 -0.41
C ASP A 3 47.74 15.06 -0.11
N ASP A 4 47.60 14.66 1.14
CA ASP A 4 46.41 14.22 1.82
C ASP A 4 45.32 15.30 1.79
N GLY A 5 44.06 14.86 1.83
CA GLY A 5 43.08 15.58 2.63
C GLY A 5 42.26 16.68 1.95
N ALA A 6 41.77 16.45 0.73
CA ALA A 6 40.49 17.06 0.37
C ALA A 6 39.38 16.30 1.09
N GLY A 7 39.15 16.63 2.38
CA GLY A 7 37.94 16.23 3.08
C GLY A 7 36.70 16.62 2.25
N PRO A 8 35.59 15.89 2.35
CA PRO A 8 34.41 16.16 1.54
C PRO A 8 34.01 17.62 1.67
N ASP A 9 33.88 18.31 0.53
CA ASP A 9 33.45 19.71 0.48
C ASP A 9 32.16 19.83 1.31
N PRO A 10 32.17 20.59 2.42
CA PRO A 10 31.04 20.67 3.33
C PRO A 10 29.79 21.23 2.64
N GLY A 11 29.94 22.07 1.61
CA GLY A 11 28.81 22.53 0.79
C GLY A 11 28.16 21.37 0.01
N ARG A 12 28.98 20.52 -0.63
CA ARG A 12 28.51 19.33 -1.36
C ARG A 12 27.88 18.29 -0.43
N ALA A 13 28.43 18.11 0.77
CA ALA A 13 27.87 17.21 1.78
C ALA A 13 26.52 17.70 2.31
N ALA A 14 26.37 19.01 2.55
CA ALA A 14 25.11 19.63 2.93
C ALA A 14 24.05 19.49 1.83
N ASP A 15 24.40 19.74 0.57
CA ASP A 15 23.49 19.60 -0.58
C ASP A 15 23.03 18.15 -0.80
N LEU A 16 23.93 17.18 -0.63
CA LEU A 16 23.58 15.75 -0.69
C LEU A 16 22.64 15.36 0.45
N THR A 17 22.90 15.86 1.65
CA THR A 17 22.03 15.62 2.82
C THR A 17 20.65 16.22 2.60
N GLY A 18 20.56 17.47 2.12
CA GLY A 18 19.30 18.13 1.81
C GLY A 18 18.47 17.36 0.77
N ARG A 19 19.12 16.87 -0.30
CA ARG A 19 18.44 16.03 -1.30
C ARG A 19 17.97 14.70 -0.74
N ALA A 20 18.75 14.06 0.14
CA ALA A 20 18.36 12.82 0.77
C ALA A 20 17.15 13.00 1.71
N VAL A 21 17.11 14.09 2.47
CA VAL A 21 15.95 14.45 3.31
C VAL A 21 14.70 14.66 2.45
N GLN A 22 14.81 15.45 1.38
CA GLN A 22 13.67 15.68 0.47
C GLN A 22 13.16 14.38 -0.15
N ALA A 23 14.08 13.49 -0.56
CA ALA A 23 13.70 12.20 -1.13
C ALA A 23 12.97 11.30 -0.10
N ASP A 24 13.38 11.32 1.18
CA ASP A 24 12.68 10.61 2.26
C ASP A 24 11.27 11.17 2.46
N ASP A 25 11.12 12.50 2.49
CA ASP A 25 9.83 13.18 2.64
C ASP A 25 8.89 12.85 1.46
N ASP A 26 9.38 12.92 0.23
CA ASP A 26 8.61 12.59 -0.97
C ASP A 26 8.19 11.12 -0.95
N ALA A 27 9.08 10.22 -0.53
CA ALA A 27 8.77 8.80 -0.43
C ALA A 27 7.72 8.51 0.65
N ARG A 28 7.73 9.21 1.80
CA ARG A 28 6.68 9.13 2.82
C ARG A 28 5.33 9.59 2.28
N VAL A 29 5.30 10.67 1.50
CA VAL A 29 4.06 11.17 0.87
C VAL A 29 3.50 10.13 -0.10
N LEU A 30 4.35 9.52 -0.93
CA LEU A 30 3.94 8.46 -1.85
C LEU A 30 3.45 7.22 -1.10
N ALA A 31 4.15 6.78 -0.06
CA ALA A 31 3.76 5.66 0.78
C ALA A 31 2.38 5.89 1.44
N ALA A 32 2.11 7.09 1.95
CA ALA A 32 0.82 7.45 2.52
C ALA A 32 -0.32 7.38 1.49
N ARG A 33 -0.06 7.86 0.26
CA ARG A 33 -1.04 7.77 -0.85
C ARG A 33 -1.33 6.32 -1.21
N LEU A 34 -0.30 5.49 -1.36
CA LEU A 34 -0.45 4.06 -1.66
C LEU A 34 -1.20 3.32 -0.55
N ALA A 35 -0.87 3.58 0.72
CA ALA A 35 -1.55 2.98 1.86
C ALA A 35 -3.05 3.34 1.89
N ARG A 36 -3.41 4.58 1.51
CA ARG A 36 -4.81 4.99 1.37
C ARG A 36 -5.49 4.29 0.18
N THR A 37 -4.83 4.23 -0.97
CA THR A 37 -5.36 3.54 -2.15
C THR A 37 -5.64 2.07 -1.87
N ALA A 38 -4.77 1.36 -1.16
CA ALA A 38 -5.00 -0.02 -0.75
C ALA A 38 -6.29 -0.16 0.08
N LEU A 39 -6.57 0.77 1.01
CA LEU A 39 -7.82 0.77 1.77
C LEU A 39 -9.05 1.04 0.88
N ASP A 40 -8.95 1.94 -0.09
CA ASP A 40 -10.03 2.20 -1.05
C ASP A 40 -10.33 0.98 -1.93
N VAL A 41 -9.29 0.24 -2.33
CA VAL A 41 -9.40 -1.04 -3.05
C VAL A 41 -10.05 -2.09 -2.15
N ALA A 42 -9.61 -2.24 -0.90
CA ALA A 42 -10.20 -3.16 0.07
C ALA A 42 -11.70 -2.91 0.25
N ALA A 43 -12.11 -1.65 0.45
CA ALA A 43 -13.51 -1.27 0.60
C ALA A 43 -14.33 -1.56 -0.68
N THR A 44 -13.71 -1.41 -1.85
CA THR A 44 -14.36 -1.76 -3.13
C THR A 44 -14.52 -3.26 -3.29
N LEU A 45 -13.52 -4.05 -2.92
CA LEU A 45 -13.58 -5.51 -2.92
C LEU A 45 -14.61 -6.05 -1.92
N ASP A 46 -14.77 -5.44 -0.75
CA ASP A 46 -15.83 -5.78 0.19
C ASP A 46 -17.23 -5.55 -0.43
N ARG A 47 -17.44 -4.42 -1.12
CA ARG A 47 -18.70 -4.15 -1.84
C ARG A 47 -18.97 -5.17 -2.93
N VAL A 48 -17.92 -5.59 -3.66
CA VAL A 48 -18.02 -6.69 -4.63
C VAL A 48 -18.42 -7.98 -3.93
N ALA A 49 -17.76 -8.34 -2.82
CA ALA A 49 -18.08 -9.54 -2.07
C ALA A 49 -19.55 -9.55 -1.60
N ALA A 50 -20.02 -8.46 -1.00
CA ALA A 50 -21.41 -8.30 -0.56
C ALA A 50 -22.41 -8.43 -1.73
N THR A 51 -22.10 -7.81 -2.87
CA THR A 51 -22.93 -7.93 -4.09
C THR A 51 -23.00 -9.39 -4.57
N ARG A 52 -21.88 -10.11 -4.55
CA ARG A 52 -21.82 -11.52 -4.96
C ARG A 52 -22.60 -12.41 -4.00
N GLU A 53 -22.54 -12.17 -2.70
CA GLU A 53 -23.34 -12.91 -1.72
C GLU A 53 -24.83 -12.67 -1.88
N ALA A 54 -25.24 -11.42 -2.12
CA ALA A 54 -26.63 -11.09 -2.41
C ALA A 54 -27.12 -11.83 -3.67
N ARG A 55 -26.28 -11.95 -4.71
CA ARG A 55 -26.60 -12.77 -5.89
C ARG A 55 -26.67 -14.26 -5.56
N ALA A 56 -25.76 -14.79 -4.74
CA ALA A 56 -25.79 -16.18 -4.30
C ALA A 56 -27.05 -16.54 -3.51
N ALA A 57 -27.66 -15.57 -2.81
CA ALA A 57 -28.93 -15.76 -2.11
C ALA A 57 -30.15 -15.77 -3.06
N GLN A 58 -30.02 -15.16 -4.24
CA GLN A 58 -31.08 -15.11 -5.26
C GLN A 58 -31.08 -16.32 -6.20
N VAL A 59 -29.95 -17.03 -6.31
CA VAL A 59 -29.80 -18.19 -7.19
C VAL A 59 -29.61 -19.47 -6.36
N GLY A 60 -30.01 -20.62 -6.91
CA GLY A 60 -29.83 -21.93 -6.28
C GLY A 60 -28.67 -22.75 -6.86
N GLY A 61 -28.35 -23.85 -6.18
CA GLY A 61 -27.46 -24.89 -6.68
C GLY A 61 -26.04 -24.42 -7.03
N ALA A 62 -25.49 -24.97 -8.12
CA ALA A 62 -24.11 -24.71 -8.53
C ALA A 62 -23.81 -23.22 -8.83
N ALA A 63 -24.80 -22.48 -9.34
CA ALA A 63 -24.65 -21.05 -9.61
C ALA A 63 -24.42 -20.25 -8.31
N ALA A 64 -25.11 -20.62 -7.23
CA ALA A 64 -24.92 -19.98 -5.92
C ALA A 64 -23.49 -20.18 -5.40
N GLU A 65 -22.94 -21.38 -5.57
CA GLU A 65 -21.58 -21.70 -5.15
C GLU A 65 -20.52 -20.90 -5.93
N VAL A 66 -20.73 -20.66 -7.23
CA VAL A 66 -19.83 -19.80 -8.03
C VAL A 66 -19.79 -18.38 -7.45
N PHE A 67 -20.94 -17.80 -7.11
CA PHE A 67 -21.00 -16.48 -6.51
C PHE A 67 -20.37 -16.45 -5.10
N ARG A 68 -20.62 -17.45 -4.26
CA ARG A 68 -19.99 -17.57 -2.93
C ARG A 68 -18.47 -17.70 -3.03
N ALA A 69 -17.97 -18.52 -3.96
CA ALA A 69 -16.53 -18.65 -4.21
C ALA A 69 -15.92 -17.33 -4.68
N SER A 70 -16.61 -16.60 -5.56
CA SER A 70 -16.17 -15.26 -5.99
C SER A 70 -16.18 -14.26 -4.84
N ALA A 71 -17.16 -14.29 -3.94
CA ALA A 71 -17.22 -13.42 -2.76
C ALA A 71 -16.06 -13.69 -1.80
N ARG A 72 -15.75 -14.97 -1.54
CA ARG A 72 -14.60 -15.38 -0.70
C ARG A 72 -13.28 -14.88 -1.27
N ARG A 73 -13.07 -14.99 -2.59
CA ARG A 73 -11.87 -14.44 -3.24
C ARG A 73 -11.76 -12.92 -3.07
N ALA A 74 -12.86 -12.20 -3.29
CA ALA A 74 -12.87 -10.74 -3.12
C ALA A 74 -12.54 -10.33 -1.68
N ARG A 75 -13.09 -11.02 -0.66
CA ARG A 75 -12.72 -10.79 0.75
C ARG A 75 -11.25 -11.09 1.04
N SER A 76 -10.72 -12.18 0.50
CA SER A 76 -9.31 -12.53 0.66
C SER A 76 -8.41 -11.44 0.10
N MET A 77 -8.72 -10.93 -1.09
CA MET A 77 -7.98 -9.82 -1.69
C MET A 77 -8.12 -8.54 -0.85
N ALA A 78 -9.33 -8.23 -0.36
CA ALA A 78 -9.53 -7.07 0.50
C ALA A 78 -8.67 -7.12 1.77
N GLU A 79 -8.51 -8.32 2.36
CA GLU A 79 -7.63 -8.48 3.52
C GLU A 79 -6.15 -8.32 3.16
N SER A 80 -5.71 -8.85 2.01
CA SER A 80 -4.34 -8.60 1.52
C SER A 80 -4.05 -7.10 1.38
N GLU A 81 -4.96 -6.33 0.79
CA GLU A 81 -4.79 -4.87 0.65
C GLU A 81 -4.74 -4.16 2.01
N ARG A 82 -5.50 -4.62 3.02
CA ARG A 82 -5.40 -4.10 4.39
C ARG A 82 -4.06 -4.45 5.02
N VAL A 83 -3.52 -5.64 4.78
CA VAL A 83 -2.16 -6.02 5.22
C VAL A 83 -1.13 -5.11 4.56
N GLU A 84 -1.17 -4.96 3.23
CA GLU A 84 -0.24 -4.10 2.48
C GLU A 84 -0.29 -2.64 2.95
N SER A 85 -1.48 -2.10 3.22
CA SER A 85 -1.64 -0.76 3.81
C SER A 85 -0.94 -0.65 5.17
N ARG A 86 -1.12 -1.63 6.06
CA ARG A 86 -0.47 -1.67 7.38
C ARG A 86 1.05 -1.82 7.26
N GLU A 87 1.53 -2.63 6.32
CA GLU A 87 2.95 -2.84 6.07
C GLU A 87 3.63 -1.57 5.54
N LEU A 88 2.99 -0.87 4.58
CA LEU A 88 3.47 0.42 4.08
C LEU A 88 3.54 1.46 5.20
N ARG A 89 2.48 1.58 6.03
CA ARG A 89 2.47 2.51 7.16
C ARG A 89 3.57 2.20 8.15
N ARG A 90 3.77 0.93 8.49
CA ARG A 90 4.84 0.49 9.40
C ARG A 90 6.23 0.77 8.83
N ALA A 91 6.47 0.43 7.57
CA ALA A 91 7.77 0.62 6.91
C ALA A 91 8.17 2.10 6.87
N TRP A 92 7.20 2.98 6.62
CA TRP A 92 7.41 4.42 6.49
C TRP A 92 7.07 5.23 7.75
N ARG A 93 6.76 4.56 8.87
CA ARG A 93 6.38 5.18 10.16
C ARG A 93 5.26 6.21 10.02
N LEU A 94 4.28 5.90 9.19
CA LEU A 94 3.11 6.72 8.96
C LEU A 94 2.09 6.50 10.09
N PRO A 95 1.21 7.47 10.38
CA PRO A 95 0.11 7.27 11.32
C PRO A 95 -0.85 6.18 10.81
N ASP A 96 -1.60 5.57 11.73
CA ASP A 96 -2.68 4.62 11.43
C ASP A 96 -3.96 5.35 10.96
#